data_AF-A0A925GT14-F1
#
_entry.id   AF-A0A925GT14-F1
#
_cell.length_a   1.000
_cell.length_b   1.000
_cell.length_c   1.000
_cell.angle_alpha   90.00
_cell.angle_beta   90.00
_cell.angle_gamma   90.00
#
_symmetry.space_group_name_H-M   'P 1'
#
loop_
_entity.id
_entity.type
_entity.pdbx_description
1 polymer ?
#
loop_
_entity_poly.entity_id
_entity_poly.type
_entity_poly.pdbx_seq_one_letter_code
_entity_poly.pdbx_strand_id
1 'polypeptide(L)'
;MKNLYLVVLITLIGFVQGPSGKMSGQISAPTIGFVRDLAGALRPVLGIPGAFVLGEPIATGVVAVGSSGKYTIASTATELILIAGDEIVWRGRAAGSGEASSPAESFAFKTNGRPNWVRFLDGTCATWAAKAIEPQSAECPAAEEARPALATLLRQQPPENTESYESVAPEWVVLRGREQLHLARIGDKEAVYALPEAP
;
A
#
# COMPACT_ATOMS: atom_id res chain seq x y z
N MET A 1 -24.01 -42.14 38.66
CA MET A 1 -22.83 -41.27 38.84
C MET A 1 -23.34 -39.83 38.82
N LYS A 2 -23.31 -39.13 39.96
CA LYS A 2 -23.90 -37.78 40.13
C LYS A 2 -22.78 -36.75 40.01
N ASN A 3 -22.83 -35.90 38.98
CA ASN A 3 -21.90 -34.78 38.83
C ASN A 3 -22.45 -33.57 39.58
N LEU A 4 -21.70 -33.16 40.61
CA LEU A 4 -21.94 -32.01 41.46
C LEU A 4 -21.26 -30.80 40.81
N TYR A 5 -22.02 -29.85 40.26
CA TYR A 5 -21.48 -28.60 39.75
C TYR A 5 -21.58 -27.51 40.83
N LEU A 6 -20.41 -27.02 41.26
CA LEU A 6 -20.24 -25.91 42.18
C LEU A 6 -20.55 -24.60 41.46
N VAL A 7 -21.67 -23.95 41.78
CA VAL A 7 -22.00 -22.59 41.33
C VAL A 7 -21.37 -21.61 42.30
N VAL A 8 -20.26 -20.98 41.90
CA VAL A 8 -19.64 -19.87 42.66
C VAL A 8 -20.29 -18.57 42.20
N LEU A 9 -21.20 -18.04 43.03
CA LEU A 9 -21.82 -16.74 42.87
C LEU A 9 -20.83 -15.67 43.36
N ILE A 10 -20.14 -14.99 42.45
CA ILE A 10 -19.28 -13.84 42.77
C ILE A 10 -20.14 -12.57 42.73
N THR A 11 -20.49 -12.06 43.90
CA THR A 11 -21.15 -10.76 44.06
C THR A 11 -20.14 -9.64 43.80
N LEU A 12 -20.20 -9.03 42.62
CA LEU A 12 -19.41 -7.84 42.27
C LEU A 12 -19.87 -6.63 43.10
N ILE A 13 -19.02 -6.19 44.01
CA ILE A 13 -19.15 -4.93 44.73
C ILE A 13 -19.00 -3.80 43.71
N GLY A 14 -20.05 -2.98 43.58
CA GLY A 14 -20.05 -1.79 42.74
C GLY A 14 -19.05 -0.75 43.24
N PHE A 15 -17.96 -0.57 42.49
CA PHE A 15 -17.10 0.60 42.62
C PHE A 15 -17.84 1.81 42.04
N VAL A 16 -18.17 2.77 42.90
CA VAL A 16 -18.66 4.09 42.51
C VAL A 16 -17.53 4.80 41.75
N GLN A 17 -17.69 4.91 40.42
CA GLN A 17 -16.79 5.68 39.58
C GLN A 17 -17.13 7.17 39.72
N GLY A 18 -16.29 7.92 40.43
CA GLY A 18 -16.25 9.37 40.29
C GLY A 18 -15.75 9.76 38.88
N PRO A 19 -16.16 10.90 38.32
CA PRO A 19 -15.72 11.34 37.00
C PRO A 19 -14.27 11.81 37.06
N SER A 20 -13.33 10.87 36.99
CA SER A 20 -11.95 11.18 36.64
C SER A 20 -11.95 11.59 35.17
N GLY A 21 -11.84 12.89 34.90
CA GLY A 21 -11.58 13.41 33.56
C GLY A 21 -10.27 12.83 33.03
N LYS A 22 -10.36 11.74 32.26
CA LYS A 22 -9.22 11.09 31.62
C LYS A 22 -8.82 11.88 30.38
N MET A 23 -7.96 12.87 30.55
CA MET A 23 -7.03 13.29 29.49
C MET A 23 -5.69 12.58 29.70
N SER A 24 -5.71 11.25 29.73
CA SER A 24 -4.52 10.48 29.39
C SER A 24 -4.57 10.27 27.88
N GLY A 25 -4.16 11.30 27.13
CA GLY A 25 -3.87 11.14 25.71
C GLY A 25 -2.73 10.14 25.59
N GLN A 26 -3.07 8.87 25.46
CA GLN A 26 -2.10 7.81 25.21
C GLN A 26 -1.45 8.15 23.87
N ILE A 27 -0.22 8.61 23.91
CA ILE A 27 0.57 8.92 22.73
C ILE A 27 0.82 7.58 22.04
N SER A 28 0.11 7.31 20.95
CA SER A 28 0.43 6.19 20.07
C SER A 28 1.71 6.51 19.30
N ALA A 29 2.49 5.49 19.00
CA ALA A 29 3.63 5.64 18.10
C ALA A 29 3.11 6.05 16.70
N PRO A 30 3.77 7.02 16.03
CA PRO A 30 3.34 7.43 14.70
C PRO A 30 3.54 6.29 13.69
N THR A 31 2.61 6.16 12.75
CA THR A 31 2.72 5.23 11.61
C THR A 31 3.47 5.91 10.48
N ILE A 32 4.61 5.37 10.07
CA ILE A 32 5.43 5.92 8.98
C ILE A 32 5.18 5.23 7.63
N GLY A 33 4.45 4.12 7.63
CA GLY A 33 4.08 3.40 6.42
C GLY A 33 3.55 2.01 6.71
N PHE A 34 3.55 1.18 5.66
CA PHE A 34 3.13 -0.22 5.74
C PHE A 34 4.15 -1.11 5.07
N VAL A 35 4.29 -2.33 5.58
CA VAL A 35 5.07 -3.39 4.95
C VAL A 35 4.20 -4.63 4.81
N ARG A 36 4.32 -5.29 3.66
CA ARG A 36 3.81 -6.64 3.46
C ARG A 36 4.93 -7.61 3.84
N ASP A 37 4.68 -8.48 4.80
CA ASP A 37 5.63 -9.53 5.16
C ASP A 37 5.55 -10.74 4.20
N LEU A 38 6.46 -11.71 4.35
CA LEU A 38 6.53 -12.90 3.51
C LEU A 38 5.29 -13.82 3.66
N ALA A 39 4.56 -13.71 4.77
CA ALA A 39 3.31 -14.44 4.99
C ALA A 39 2.10 -13.74 4.33
N GLY A 40 2.32 -12.60 3.66
CA GLY A 40 1.27 -11.80 3.04
C GLY A 40 0.44 -11.01 4.05
N ALA A 41 0.94 -10.79 5.26
CA ALA A 41 0.31 -9.88 6.21
C ALA A 41 0.79 -8.45 5.97
N LEU A 42 -0.16 -7.51 5.90
CA LEU A 42 0.11 -6.09 5.83
C LEU A 42 0.15 -5.51 7.24
N ARG A 43 1.30 -4.99 7.62
CA ARG A 43 1.58 -4.48 8.97
C ARG A 43 1.93 -2.99 8.90
N PRO A 44 1.39 -2.16 9.80
CA PRO A 44 1.86 -0.79 9.94
C PRO A 44 3.29 -0.80 10.48
N VAL A 45 4.11 0.13 9.99
CA VAL A 45 5.44 0.41 10.51
C VAL A 45 5.31 1.56 11.50
N LEU A 46 5.49 1.27 12.78
CA LEU A 46 5.32 2.21 13.88
C LEU A 46 6.69 2.75 14.31
N GLY A 47 6.80 4.05 14.53
CA GLY A 47 8.02 4.70 15.02
C GLY A 47 8.57 5.77 14.08
N ILE A 48 9.88 5.93 14.04
CA ILE A 48 10.58 6.92 13.22
C ILE A 48 11.66 6.24 12.36
N PRO A 49 12.14 6.87 11.28
CA PRO A 49 13.27 6.34 10.53
C PRO A 49 14.47 6.05 11.44
N GLY A 50 14.97 4.81 11.39
CA GLY A 50 16.07 4.33 12.23
C GLY A 50 15.65 3.69 13.58
N ALA A 51 14.39 3.86 14.01
CA ALA A 51 13.85 3.22 15.21
C ALA A 51 12.36 2.93 15.01
N PHE A 52 12.06 1.76 14.46
CA PHE A 52 10.71 1.32 14.14
C PHE A 52 10.44 -0.12 14.59
N VAL A 53 9.17 -0.43 14.77
CA VAL A 53 8.65 -1.78 15.00
C VAL A 53 7.49 -2.05 14.06
N LEU A 54 7.24 -3.32 13.78
CA LEU A 54 6.04 -3.72 13.02
C LEU A 54 4.87 -3.88 13.99
N GLY A 55 3.75 -3.25 13.67
CA GLY A 55 2.51 -3.44 14.41
C GLY A 55 1.81 -4.75 14.07
N GLU A 56 0.62 -4.91 14.65
CA GLU A 56 -0.26 -6.03 14.36
C GLU A 56 -0.76 -6.00 12.90
N PRO A 57 -1.00 -7.16 12.27
CA PRO A 57 -1.55 -7.21 10.92
C PRO A 57 -2.91 -6.51 10.84
N ILE A 58 -3.05 -5.59 9.88
CA ILE A 58 -4.36 -4.97 9.57
C ILE A 58 -5.08 -5.69 8.43
N ALA A 59 -4.34 -6.46 7.63
CA ALA A 59 -4.86 -7.33 6.58
C ALA A 59 -3.95 -8.55 6.40
N THR A 60 -4.51 -9.65 5.90
CA THR A 60 -3.80 -10.88 5.58
C THR A 60 -4.10 -11.30 4.14
N GLY A 61 -3.30 -12.21 3.57
CA GLY A 61 -3.47 -12.63 2.18
C GLY A 61 -3.23 -11.51 1.16
N VAL A 62 -2.51 -10.46 1.55
CA VAL A 62 -2.12 -9.38 0.64
C VAL A 62 -1.08 -9.93 -0.33
N VAL A 63 -1.28 -9.69 -1.61
CA VAL A 63 -0.39 -10.12 -2.71
C VAL A 63 0.35 -8.93 -3.33
N ALA A 64 -0.26 -7.75 -3.34
CA ALA A 64 0.33 -6.53 -3.87
C ALA A 64 -0.06 -5.32 -3.02
N VAL A 65 0.82 -4.32 -2.95
CA VAL A 65 0.59 -3.07 -2.21
C VAL A 65 1.23 -1.89 -2.93
N GLY A 66 0.54 -0.75 -2.94
CA GLY A 66 1.07 0.53 -3.39
C GLY A 66 0.74 1.63 -2.38
N SER A 67 1.64 2.60 -2.18
CA SER A 67 1.42 3.70 -1.22
C SER A 67 1.89 5.03 -1.78
N SER A 68 1.15 6.10 -1.44
CA SER A 68 1.51 7.49 -1.71
C SER A 68 2.01 8.24 -0.48
N GLY A 69 2.15 7.55 0.66
CA GLY A 69 2.39 8.13 1.98
C GLY A 69 1.12 8.65 2.68
N LYS A 70 0.11 9.10 1.94
CA LYS A 70 -1.21 9.48 2.51
C LYS A 70 -2.23 8.34 2.44
N TYR A 71 -2.19 7.60 1.35
CA TYR A 71 -3.06 6.47 1.10
C TYR A 71 -2.23 5.25 0.76
N THR A 72 -2.70 4.09 1.21
CA THR A 72 -2.13 2.79 0.85
C THR A 72 -3.24 1.94 0.26
N ILE A 73 -2.99 1.34 -0.89
CA ILE A 73 -3.89 0.38 -1.52
C ILE A 73 -3.23 -0.98 -1.40
N ALA A 74 -3.94 -1.94 -0.82
CA ALA A 74 -3.54 -3.33 -0.78
C ALA A 74 -4.51 -4.18 -1.59
N SER A 75 -3.98 -5.15 -2.33
CA SER A 75 -4.73 -6.13 -3.09
C SER A 75 -4.49 -7.50 -2.48
N THR A 76 -5.57 -8.23 -2.24
CA THR A 76 -5.55 -9.68 -1.95
C THR A 76 -5.97 -10.45 -3.19
N ALA A 77 -6.14 -11.77 -3.07
CA ALA A 77 -6.69 -12.60 -4.14
C ALA A 77 -8.17 -12.33 -4.45
N THR A 78 -8.89 -11.60 -3.60
CA THR A 78 -10.34 -11.42 -3.76
C THR A 78 -10.81 -9.98 -3.57
N GLU A 79 -10.04 -9.14 -2.90
CA GLU A 79 -10.47 -7.79 -2.52
C GLU A 79 -9.35 -6.75 -2.68
N LEU A 80 -9.79 -5.51 -2.82
CA LEU A 80 -8.98 -4.33 -2.62
C LEU A 80 -9.29 -3.72 -1.25
N ILE A 81 -8.26 -3.18 -0.64
CA ILE A 81 -8.31 -2.51 0.66
C ILE A 81 -7.67 -1.15 0.48
N LEU A 82 -8.41 -0.08 0.79
CA LEU A 82 -7.91 1.28 0.82
C LEU A 82 -7.73 1.73 2.26
N ILE A 83 -6.53 2.22 2.56
CA ILE A 83 -6.11 2.67 3.89
C ILE A 83 -5.74 4.15 3.79
N ALA A 84 -6.23 4.96 4.73
CA ALA A 84 -5.86 6.37 4.87
C ALA A 84 -5.30 6.59 6.27
N GLY A 85 -4.02 6.99 6.37
CA GLY A 85 -3.31 6.95 7.65
C GLY A 85 -3.18 5.50 8.15
N ASP A 86 -3.80 5.19 9.28
CA ASP A 86 -3.87 3.86 9.90
C ASP A 86 -5.26 3.21 9.84
N GLU A 87 -6.23 3.86 9.20
CA GLU A 87 -7.61 3.40 9.12
C GLU A 87 -7.93 2.77 7.74
N ILE A 88 -8.60 1.62 7.75
CA ILE A 88 -9.20 1.05 6.54
C ILE A 88 -10.46 1.85 6.22
N VAL A 89 -10.37 2.71 5.22
CA VAL A 89 -11.50 3.58 4.80
C VAL A 89 -12.40 2.90 3.77
N TRP A 90 -11.92 1.86 3.10
CA TRP A 90 -12.74 1.04 2.21
C TRP A 90 -12.14 -0.35 2.02
N ARG A 91 -13.02 -1.35 1.89
CA ARG A 91 -12.69 -2.72 1.55
C ARG A 91 -13.81 -3.27 0.68
N GLY A 92 -13.45 -3.89 -0.44
CA GLY A 92 -14.44 -4.48 -1.33
C GLY A 92 -13.80 -5.21 -2.50
N ARG A 93 -14.63 -5.94 -3.24
CA ARG A 93 -14.21 -6.47 -4.54
C ARG A 93 -13.98 -5.31 -5.49
N ALA A 94 -13.01 -5.46 -6.38
CA ALA A 94 -12.86 -4.50 -7.46
C ALA A 94 -14.15 -4.51 -8.30
N ALA A 95 -14.76 -3.33 -8.47
CA ALA A 95 -15.94 -3.23 -9.33
C ALA A 95 -15.56 -3.72 -10.73
N GLY A 96 -16.36 -4.63 -11.31
CA GLY A 96 -16.17 -5.15 -12.66
C GLY A 96 -15.44 -6.50 -12.77
N SER A 97 -14.76 -6.98 -11.73
CA SER A 97 -14.18 -8.33 -11.74
C SER A 97 -15.26 -9.35 -11.38
N GLY A 98 -15.75 -10.11 -12.36
CA GLY A 98 -16.65 -11.25 -12.10
C GLY A 98 -15.99 -12.25 -11.15
N GLU A 99 -16.75 -12.77 -10.18
CA GLU A 99 -16.47 -13.80 -9.15
C GLU A 99 -15.11 -13.83 -8.40
N ALA A 100 -13.97 -13.54 -9.02
CA ALA A 100 -12.65 -13.43 -8.40
C ALA A 100 -11.91 -12.19 -8.92
N SER A 101 -11.50 -11.30 -8.00
CA SER A 101 -10.66 -10.14 -8.34
C SER A 101 -9.25 -10.64 -8.66
N SER A 102 -8.79 -10.50 -9.90
CA SER A 102 -7.39 -10.76 -10.25
C SER A 102 -6.46 -9.91 -9.35
N PRO A 103 -5.25 -10.38 -8.98
CA PRO A 103 -4.28 -9.57 -8.25
C PRO A 103 -3.98 -8.24 -8.95
N ALA A 104 -3.76 -7.18 -8.17
CA ALA A 104 -3.29 -5.91 -8.70
C ALA A 104 -1.87 -6.06 -9.27
N GLU A 105 -1.69 -5.61 -10.51
CA GLU A 105 -0.41 -5.53 -11.21
C GLU A 105 0.27 -4.19 -10.92
N SER A 106 -0.50 -3.08 -10.97
CA SER A 106 0.03 -1.74 -10.76
C SER A 106 -0.97 -0.81 -10.10
N PHE A 107 -0.43 0.18 -9.40
CA PHE A 107 -1.17 1.20 -8.66
C PHE A 107 -0.74 2.57 -9.14
N ALA A 108 -1.68 3.51 -9.22
CA ALA A 108 -1.36 4.91 -9.42
C ALA A 108 -2.10 5.83 -8.48
N PHE A 109 -1.42 6.91 -8.15
CA PHE A 109 -1.89 7.96 -7.27
C PHE A 109 -1.83 9.29 -8.00
N LYS A 110 -2.75 10.19 -7.68
CA LYS A 110 -2.73 11.58 -8.14
C LYS A 110 -1.62 12.34 -7.42
N THR A 111 -1.24 13.51 -7.93
CA THR A 111 -0.20 14.38 -7.34
C THR A 111 -0.49 14.78 -5.88
N ASN A 112 -1.77 14.79 -5.48
CA ASN A 112 -2.16 15.06 -4.10
C ASN A 112 -2.09 13.83 -3.16
N GLY A 113 -1.69 12.67 -3.68
CA GLY A 113 -1.58 11.38 -3.00
C GLY A 113 -2.85 10.54 -3.00
N ARG A 114 -3.99 11.04 -3.52
CA ARG A 114 -5.22 10.23 -3.58
C ARG A 114 -5.08 9.08 -4.58
N PRO A 115 -5.76 7.95 -4.35
CA PRO A 115 -5.89 6.89 -5.36
C PRO A 115 -6.35 7.45 -6.70
N ASN A 116 -5.75 6.98 -7.79
CA ASN A 116 -6.18 7.26 -9.15
C ASN A 116 -6.82 6.01 -9.75
N TRP A 117 -6.03 4.96 -9.90
CA TRP A 117 -6.47 3.69 -10.45
C TRP A 117 -5.59 2.54 -9.96
N VAL A 118 -6.14 1.33 -10.07
CA VAL A 118 -5.46 0.06 -9.91
C VAL A 118 -5.71 -0.75 -11.18
N ARG A 119 -4.64 -1.28 -11.78
CA ARG A 119 -4.73 -2.21 -12.90
C ARG A 119 -4.46 -3.62 -12.39
N PHE A 120 -5.29 -4.57 -12.80
CA PHE A 120 -5.17 -5.97 -12.44
C PHE A 120 -4.50 -6.77 -13.56
N LEU A 121 -3.99 -7.96 -13.23
CA LEU A 121 -3.34 -8.85 -14.21
C LEU A 121 -4.26 -9.32 -15.35
N ASP A 122 -5.58 -9.30 -15.15
CA ASP A 122 -6.56 -9.59 -16.21
C ASP A 122 -6.80 -8.40 -17.17
N GLY A 123 -6.12 -7.28 -16.96
CA GLY A 123 -6.23 -6.07 -17.77
C GLY A 123 -7.39 -5.15 -17.38
N THR A 124 -8.21 -5.50 -16.38
CA THR A 124 -9.27 -4.64 -15.87
C THR A 124 -8.72 -3.55 -14.94
N CYS A 125 -9.51 -2.49 -14.71
CA CYS A 125 -9.14 -1.41 -13.81
C CYS A 125 -10.25 -1.00 -12.85
N ALA A 126 -9.82 -0.70 -11.62
CA ALA A 126 -10.59 0.02 -10.62
C ALA A 126 -10.11 1.47 -10.58
N THR A 127 -11.01 2.44 -10.67
CA THR A 127 -10.67 3.87 -10.75
C THR A 127 -11.38 4.69 -9.68
N TRP A 128 -10.75 5.76 -9.22
CA TRP A 128 -11.32 6.67 -8.22
C TRP A 128 -11.62 8.05 -8.83
N ALA A 129 -12.90 8.41 -8.81
CA ALA A 129 -13.33 9.79 -9.01
C ALA A 129 -12.68 10.71 -7.95
N ALA A 130 -12.54 12.01 -8.24
CA ALA A 130 -11.74 12.95 -7.44
C ALA A 130 -12.02 12.94 -5.92
N LYS A 131 -13.27 12.65 -5.53
CA LYS A 131 -13.71 12.63 -4.13
C LYS A 131 -14.26 11.28 -3.65
N ALA A 132 -14.29 10.26 -4.50
CA ALA A 132 -14.82 8.96 -4.12
C ALA A 132 -13.81 8.19 -3.25
N ILE A 133 -14.32 7.44 -2.30
CA ILE A 133 -13.56 6.48 -1.49
C ILE A 133 -13.68 5.07 -2.09
N GLU A 134 -14.86 4.75 -2.62
CA GLU A 134 -15.13 3.51 -3.35
C GLU A 134 -14.67 3.66 -4.82
N PRO A 135 -13.90 2.68 -5.35
CA PRO A 135 -13.54 2.65 -6.76
C PRO A 135 -14.72 2.22 -7.64
N GLN A 136 -14.65 2.60 -8.91
CA GLN A 136 -15.57 2.18 -9.96
C GLN A 136 -14.83 1.39 -11.03
N SER A 137 -15.54 0.44 -11.65
CA SER A 137 -15.06 -0.22 -12.86
C SER A 137 -15.00 0.82 -13.97
N ALA A 138 -13.84 0.98 -14.59
CA ALA A 138 -13.68 1.81 -15.77
C ALA A 138 -12.57 1.26 -16.66
N GLU A 139 -12.49 1.77 -17.89
CA GLU A 139 -11.35 1.49 -18.75
C GLU A 139 -10.06 1.95 -18.08
N CYS A 140 -9.02 1.14 -18.22
CA CYS A 140 -7.71 1.52 -17.75
C CYS A 140 -7.26 2.77 -18.51
N PRO A 141 -6.80 3.83 -17.80
CA PRO A 141 -6.16 4.94 -18.50
C PRO A 141 -4.99 4.39 -19.31
N ALA A 142 -4.76 5.02 -20.48
CA ALA A 142 -3.67 4.62 -21.36
C ALA A 142 -2.38 4.54 -20.54
N ALA A 143 -1.58 3.50 -20.77
CA ALA A 143 -0.34 3.28 -20.02
C ALA A 143 0.64 4.48 -20.10
N GLU A 144 0.42 5.36 -21.07
CA GLU A 144 1.15 6.60 -21.32
C GLU A 144 0.71 7.77 -20.40
N GLU A 145 -0.54 7.81 -19.93
CA GLU A 145 -0.97 8.81 -18.92
C GLU A 145 -0.56 8.41 -17.50
N ALA A 146 -0.41 7.11 -17.28
CA ALA A 146 0.03 6.49 -16.03
C ALA A 146 1.52 6.73 -15.71
N ARG A 147 2.30 7.00 -16.75
CA ARG A 147 3.74 7.06 -16.73
C ARG A 147 4.12 8.47 -17.18
N PRO A 148 4.66 9.36 -16.32
CA PRO A 148 5.46 10.44 -16.88
C PRO A 148 6.49 9.75 -17.78
N ALA A 149 6.44 10.03 -19.09
CA ALA A 149 7.26 9.32 -20.06
C ALA A 149 8.68 9.27 -19.52
N LEU A 150 9.38 8.14 -19.68
CA LEU A 150 10.75 8.02 -19.16
C LEU A 150 11.64 9.17 -19.67
N ALA A 151 11.37 9.65 -20.88
CA ALA A 151 11.96 10.84 -21.50
C ALA A 151 11.57 12.18 -20.84
N THR A 152 10.46 12.24 -20.12
CA THR A 152 10.06 13.39 -19.28
C THR A 152 10.72 13.33 -17.92
N LEU A 153 10.99 12.13 -17.38
CA LEU A 153 11.65 11.94 -16.09
C LEU A 153 13.17 12.09 -16.16
N LEU A 154 13.77 11.70 -17.28
CA LEU A 154 15.19 11.85 -17.57
C LEU A 154 15.33 12.83 -18.72
N ARG A 155 15.90 14.01 -18.45
CA ARG A 155 16.38 14.90 -19.51
C ARG A 155 17.50 14.22 -20.31
N GLN A 156 18.25 13.31 -19.69
CA GLN A 156 19.16 12.41 -20.39
C GLN A 156 18.41 11.29 -21.12
N GLN A 157 18.85 10.99 -22.33
CA GLN A 157 18.31 9.87 -23.10
C GLN A 157 18.57 8.57 -22.33
N PRO A 158 17.53 7.76 -22.04
CA PRO A 158 17.72 6.48 -21.36
C PRO A 158 18.63 5.56 -22.21
N PRO A 159 19.35 4.61 -21.58
CA PRO A 159 20.20 3.68 -22.30
C PRO A 159 19.45 2.98 -23.42
N GLU A 160 20.11 2.84 -24.58
CA GLU A 160 19.60 2.03 -25.68
C GLU A 160 19.26 0.63 -25.15
N ASN A 161 18.08 0.12 -25.50
CA ASN A 161 17.52 -1.16 -25.01
C ASN A 161 16.85 -1.16 -23.62
N THR A 162 16.48 0.00 -23.06
CA THR A 162 15.59 0.04 -21.88
C THR A 162 14.18 -0.46 -22.25
N GLU A 163 13.73 -1.56 -21.64
CA GLU A 163 12.42 -2.18 -21.91
C GLU A 163 11.36 -1.77 -20.88
N SER A 164 11.78 -1.59 -19.63
CA SER A 164 10.91 -1.19 -18.54
C SER A 164 11.65 -0.35 -17.52
N TYR A 165 10.90 0.28 -16.63
CA TYR A 165 11.46 0.95 -15.47
C TYR A 165 10.55 0.80 -14.27
N GLU A 166 11.13 0.90 -13.08
CA GLU A 166 10.46 0.77 -11.80
C GLU A 166 10.93 1.89 -10.87
N SER A 167 10.01 2.64 -10.28
CA SER A 167 10.39 3.66 -9.28
C SER A 167 10.74 3.00 -7.96
N VAL A 168 11.95 3.23 -7.46
CA VAL A 168 12.43 2.69 -6.17
C VAL A 168 12.50 3.76 -5.08
N ALA A 169 12.52 5.04 -5.45
CA ALA A 169 12.36 6.18 -4.56
C ALA A 169 11.83 7.39 -5.36
N PRO A 170 11.37 8.48 -4.71
CA PRO A 170 10.81 9.65 -5.41
C PRO A 170 11.71 10.24 -6.50
N GLU A 171 13.03 10.11 -6.34
CA GLU A 171 14.04 10.61 -7.27
C GLU A 171 14.87 9.49 -7.91
N TRP A 172 14.50 8.22 -7.75
CA TRP A 172 15.27 7.07 -8.26
C TRP A 172 14.38 6.07 -8.98
N VAL A 173 14.79 5.71 -10.18
CA VAL A 173 14.15 4.68 -11.01
C VAL A 173 15.16 3.63 -11.41
N VAL A 174 14.79 2.36 -11.32
CA VAL A 174 15.54 1.25 -11.91
C VAL A 174 15.08 1.12 -13.35
N LEU A 175 16.01 1.17 -14.30
CA LEU A 175 15.77 0.90 -15.72
C LEU A 175 16.17 -0.55 -16.00
N ARG A 176 15.23 -1.36 -16.47
CA ARG A 176 15.46 -2.74 -16.93
C ARG A 176 15.67 -2.73 -18.44
N GLY A 177 16.90 -3.00 -18.86
CA GLY A 177 17.18 -3.42 -20.22
C GLY A 177 17.25 -4.96 -20.33
N ARG A 178 17.42 -5.46 -21.56
CA ARG A 178 17.53 -6.91 -21.83
C ARG A 178 18.69 -7.57 -21.11
N GLU A 179 19.84 -6.89 -21.09
CA GLU A 179 21.12 -7.45 -20.63
C GLU A 179 21.65 -6.70 -19.41
N GLN A 180 21.03 -5.59 -19.01
CA GLN A 180 21.59 -4.74 -17.97
C GLN A 180 20.52 -3.98 -17.19
N LEU A 181 20.71 -3.94 -15.87
CA LEU A 181 19.99 -3.06 -14.97
C LEU A 181 20.74 -1.74 -14.82
N HIS A 182 20.02 -0.64 -14.89
CA HIS A 182 20.54 0.67 -14.54
C HIS A 182 19.74 1.25 -13.39
N LEU A 183 20.40 2.02 -12.54
CA LEU A 183 19.76 2.88 -11.55
C LEU A 183 19.90 4.31 -12.04
N ALA A 184 18.80 4.97 -12.31
CA ALA A 184 18.75 6.34 -12.79
C ALA A 184 18.18 7.26 -11.71
N ARG A 185 18.88 8.36 -11.42
CA ARG A 185 18.38 9.46 -10.61
C ARG A 185 17.68 10.46 -11.50
N ILE A 186 16.48 10.87 -11.12
CA ILE A 186 15.64 11.85 -11.83
C ILE A 186 15.60 13.18 -11.05
N GLY A 187 15.53 14.33 -11.72
CA GLY A 187 15.45 15.65 -11.09
C GLY A 187 16.65 16.57 -11.39
N ASP A 188 17.09 17.38 -10.41
CA ASP A 188 18.12 18.42 -10.64
C ASP A 188 19.55 17.87 -10.85
N LYS A 189 19.79 16.62 -10.43
CA LYS A 189 21.09 15.94 -10.53
C LYS A 189 20.92 14.57 -11.18
N GLU A 190 20.56 14.58 -12.45
CA GLU A 190 20.40 13.34 -13.20
C GLU A 190 21.71 12.58 -13.32
N ALA A 191 21.62 11.28 -13.10
CA ALA A 191 22.74 10.36 -13.25
C ALA A 191 22.20 8.97 -13.53
N VAL A 192 22.88 8.22 -14.40
CA VAL A 192 22.55 6.82 -14.70
C VAL A 192 23.74 5.96 -14.30
N TYR A 193 23.50 4.96 -13.45
CA TYR A 193 24.50 4.03 -12.95
C TYR A 193 24.18 2.63 -13.47
N ALA A 194 25.15 1.96 -14.06
CA ALA A 194 25.06 0.53 -14.31
C ALA A 194 25.06 -0.23 -12.98
N LEU A 195 24.08 -1.10 -12.77
CA LEU A 195 24.08 -2.02 -11.64
C LEU A 195 24.80 -3.31 -12.04
N PRO A 196 25.61 -3.90 -11.14
CA PRO A 196 26.19 -5.21 -11.39
C PRO A 196 25.09 -6.26 -11.48
N GLU A 197 25.28 -7.28 -12.32
CA GLU A 197 24.39 -8.45 -12.32
C GLU A 197 24.39 -9.07 -10.93
N ALA A 198 23.20 -9.42 -10.44
CA ALA A 198 23.09 -10.20 -9.22
C ALA A 198 23.78 -11.56 -9.47
N PRO A 199 24.68 -12.01 -8.58
CA PRO A 199 25.38 -13.28 -8.72
C PRO A 199 24.44 -14.49 -8.62
#